data_AF-A0A0N0SKJ2-F1
#
_entry.id   AF-A0A0N0SKJ2-F1
#
_cell.length_a   1.000
_cell.length_b   1.000
_cell.length_c   1.000
_cell.angle_alpha   90.00
_cell.angle_beta   90.00
_cell.angle_gamma   90.00
#
_symmetry.space_group_name_H-M   'P 1'
#
loop_
_entity.id
_entity.type
_entity.pdbx_description
1 polymer ?
#
loop_
_entity_poly.entity_id
_entity_poly.type
_entity_poly.pdbx_seq_one_letter_code
_entity_poly.pdbx_strand_id
1 'polypeptide(L)'
;MPALWWVTVGIRRWTDRLDRGTLRAAGFVALLTVVFLITNTSVAMAADGATSGGGLLAPLDIRGSEGAPLSGYQLESLSLNAGRTPAEMAVAASGVGVAFDIVDGLQRMLLGGLFTLARLLVGLACWLIGFVFRFPITSLLTDPAQKLADAYARHVVAPLGIKGLFLAWAFAFGLILFVRGKVGTGLGEIMLTLVIVALAASAFVRPDHLLGKDGPVAQSHRAAVEVASITTTSYFGGPDSCATGTGPPNPGCVTEHDRVRSDPKTTTGPIQAALTDALIVKPYMLLQYGRVLDPKNVNDKAAYAAHMKWVQGSHEARAKPGEGEITQEARDVCEGTFGPIKDNCERNNTDFPPDPEEKETVPEDCRLLPDGSAAKKYCEKSAAEEKAKNPCRDLDGPSLEYCLSDNDPCAKLHEKARPYCENGNGLRQNVTFEQHITNLKAAGEVGKECAAFAQKATWERVWAVVALLIAVLVVTLMVLSMAVVLLGAQGAEAAAAAAAPIAWVWSMLPGPSRMLLWRWIGVFIVSAMVSFVAAMALPMFGIAVDAILADSGPDVMVERLLLL
;
A
#
# COMPACT_ATOMS: atom_id res chain seq x y z
N MET A 1 28.13 61.36 -9.86
CA MET A 1 26.89 60.65 -9.51
C MET A 1 26.07 60.30 -10.77
N PRO A 2 26.49 59.30 -11.56
CA PRO A 2 25.52 58.46 -12.28
C PRO A 2 26.01 57.00 -12.35
N ALA A 3 25.66 56.17 -11.36
CA ALA A 3 25.98 54.72 -11.40
C ALA A 3 24.84 53.84 -10.87
N LEU A 4 23.78 54.41 -10.28
CA LEU A 4 22.68 53.64 -9.68
C LEU A 4 21.47 53.42 -10.60
N TRP A 5 21.47 53.96 -11.82
CA TRP A 5 20.27 53.91 -12.69
C TRP A 5 20.20 52.69 -13.62
N TRP A 6 21.29 51.93 -13.76
CA TRP A 6 21.33 50.76 -14.67
C TRP A 6 20.91 49.44 -14.01
N VAL A 7 20.89 49.35 -12.67
CA VAL A 7 20.56 48.10 -11.98
C VAL A 7 19.04 47.91 -11.83
N THR A 8 18.24 48.98 -11.82
CA THR A 8 16.78 48.89 -11.65
C THR A 8 16.00 48.66 -12.95
N VAL A 9 16.57 48.96 -14.11
CA VAL A 9 15.90 48.76 -15.42
C VAL A 9 16.13 47.34 -15.98
N GLY A 10 17.20 46.65 -15.57
CA GLY A 10 17.52 45.29 -16.02
C GLY A 10 16.62 44.20 -15.42
N ILE A 11 16.07 44.40 -14.22
CA ILE A 11 15.25 43.39 -13.51
C ILE A 11 13.79 43.42 -13.98
N ARG A 12 13.29 44.57 -14.44
CA ARG A 12 11.87 44.72 -14.84
C ARG A 12 11.54 44.12 -16.21
N ARG A 13 12.55 43.72 -17.01
CA ARG A 13 12.35 43.15 -18.35
C ARG A 13 12.36 41.61 -18.39
N TRP A 14 12.69 40.97 -17.26
CA TRP A 14 12.74 39.51 -17.15
C TRP A 14 11.43 38.87 -16.68
N THR A 15 10.49 39.64 -16.10
CA THR A 15 9.22 39.12 -15.61
C THR A 15 8.10 39.06 -16.66
N ASP A 16 8.22 39.78 -17.78
CA ASP A 16 7.12 39.91 -18.76
C ASP A 16 7.16 38.89 -19.92
N ARG A 17 8.09 37.93 -19.91
CA ARG A 17 8.14 36.82 -20.90
C ARG A 17 8.27 35.44 -20.28
N LEU A 18 7.73 35.23 -19.08
CA LEU A 18 7.42 33.87 -18.64
C LEU A 18 6.14 33.43 -19.34
N ASP A 19 6.33 32.84 -20.52
CA ASP A 19 5.25 32.25 -21.29
C ASP A 19 4.48 31.26 -20.41
N ARG A 20 3.14 31.28 -20.46
CA ARG A 20 2.31 30.41 -19.59
C ARG A 20 2.62 28.94 -19.82
N GLY A 21 3.14 28.58 -20.99
CA GLY A 21 3.64 27.24 -21.30
C GLY A 21 4.86 26.85 -20.46
N THR A 22 5.81 27.76 -20.28
CA THR A 22 7.05 27.51 -19.53
C THR A 22 6.80 27.37 -18.04
N LEU A 23 5.84 28.12 -17.48
CA LEU A 23 5.41 27.98 -16.09
C LEU A 23 4.71 26.64 -15.82
N ARG A 24 3.91 26.15 -16.77
CA ARG A 24 3.28 24.82 -16.68
C ARG A 24 4.33 23.71 -16.79
N ALA A 25 5.28 23.83 -17.71
CA ALA A 25 6.36 22.86 -17.87
C ALA A 25 7.26 22.83 -16.62
N ALA A 26 7.64 23.99 -16.08
CA ALA A 26 8.43 24.09 -14.86
C ALA A 26 7.69 23.50 -13.65
N GLY A 27 6.37 23.73 -13.54
CA GLY A 27 5.54 23.11 -12.50
C GLY A 27 5.49 21.58 -12.62
N PHE A 28 5.39 21.05 -13.84
CA PHE A 28 5.39 19.60 -14.09
C PHE A 28 6.76 18.97 -13.79
N VAL A 29 7.84 19.64 -14.17
CA VAL A 29 9.22 19.19 -13.88
C VAL A 29 9.51 19.25 -12.39
N ALA A 30 9.07 20.29 -11.69
CA ALA A 30 9.19 20.40 -10.23
C ALA A 30 8.41 19.31 -9.50
N LEU A 31 7.17 19.03 -9.95
CA LEU A 31 6.36 17.95 -9.40
C LEU A 31 7.01 16.59 -9.64
N LEU A 32 7.51 16.33 -10.86
CA LEU A 32 8.23 15.10 -11.17
C LEU A 32 9.53 14.97 -10.38
N THR A 33 10.27 16.05 -10.13
CA THR A 33 11.49 16.01 -9.30
C THR A 33 11.18 15.80 -7.82
N VAL A 34 10.09 16.37 -7.29
CA VAL A 34 9.65 16.10 -5.91
C VAL A 34 9.18 14.65 -5.77
N VAL A 35 8.38 14.15 -6.71
CA VAL A 35 7.98 12.73 -6.74
C VAL A 35 9.22 11.86 -6.85
N PHE A 36 10.15 12.17 -7.76
CA PHE A 36 11.41 11.45 -7.94
C PHE A 36 12.26 11.45 -6.67
N LEU A 37 12.37 12.57 -5.96
CA LEU A 37 13.11 12.66 -4.71
C LEU A 37 12.44 11.86 -3.60
N ILE A 38 11.12 11.94 -3.45
CA ILE A 38 10.36 11.14 -2.47
C ILE A 38 10.47 9.64 -2.78
N THR A 39 10.49 9.26 -4.06
CA THR A 39 10.64 7.86 -4.48
C THR A 39 12.09 7.37 -4.44
N ASN A 40 13.11 8.24 -4.48
CA ASN A 40 14.51 7.81 -4.48
C ASN A 40 15.19 7.94 -3.12
N THR A 41 14.78 8.85 -2.23
CA THR A 41 15.29 8.87 -0.85
C THR A 41 14.89 7.61 -0.08
N SER A 42 13.83 6.91 -0.52
CA SER A 42 13.42 5.60 0.00
C SER A 42 14.21 4.41 -0.58
N VAL A 43 14.90 4.57 -1.71
CA VAL A 43 15.66 3.48 -2.38
C VAL A 43 17.13 3.45 -1.92
N ALA A 44 17.70 4.59 -1.53
CA ALA A 44 19.10 4.67 -1.09
C ALA A 44 19.39 3.91 0.23
N MET A 45 18.39 3.59 1.05
CA MET A 45 18.56 2.74 2.25
C MET A 45 18.46 1.23 1.98
N ALA A 46 18.10 0.79 0.76
CA ALA A 46 17.90 -0.63 0.45
C ALA A 46 19.15 -1.35 -0.09
N ALA A 47 20.29 -0.65 -0.23
CA ALA A 47 21.52 -1.22 -0.80
C ALA A 47 22.34 -2.07 0.19
N ASP A 48 22.07 -2.01 1.50
CA ASP A 48 22.68 -2.88 2.50
C ASP A 48 21.74 -4.05 2.81
N GLY A 49 21.86 -5.11 2.02
CA GLY A 49 21.00 -6.28 2.10
C GLY A 49 21.12 -7.02 3.44
N ALA A 50 20.27 -6.68 4.42
CA ALA A 50 20.00 -7.54 5.59
C ALA A 50 18.82 -7.10 6.47
N THR A 51 17.84 -6.32 6.02
CA THR A 51 16.67 -5.99 6.86
C THR A 51 15.38 -5.86 6.04
N SER A 52 14.69 -6.98 5.83
CA SER A 52 13.31 -6.99 5.33
C SER A 52 12.39 -7.62 6.37
N GLY A 53 11.91 -6.77 7.27
CA GLY A 53 10.91 -7.07 8.29
C GLY A 53 10.76 -5.84 9.17
N GLY A 54 9.78 -4.97 8.87
CA GLY A 54 9.50 -3.73 9.62
C GLY A 54 10.14 -2.44 9.08
N GLY A 55 10.56 -2.38 7.81
CA GLY A 55 11.16 -1.17 7.21
C GLY A 55 10.17 -0.27 6.46
N LEU A 56 10.65 0.85 5.93
CA LEU A 56 9.95 1.84 5.09
C LEU A 56 9.11 1.25 3.93
N LEU A 57 9.34 0.00 3.56
CA LEU A 57 8.66 -0.74 2.50
C LEU A 57 7.49 -1.60 2.99
N ALA A 58 7.21 -1.65 4.30
CA ALA A 58 6.07 -2.37 4.87
C ALA A 58 4.72 -1.99 4.24
N PRO A 59 4.44 -0.72 3.87
CA PRO A 59 3.21 -0.38 3.17
C PRO A 59 3.11 -0.96 1.75
N LEU A 60 4.23 -1.38 1.15
CA LEU A 60 4.27 -2.00 -0.18
C LEU A 60 4.07 -3.51 -0.11
N ASP A 61 4.15 -4.11 1.07
CA ASP A 61 3.95 -5.55 1.28
C ASP A 61 2.47 -5.88 1.47
N ILE A 62 1.74 -5.79 0.36
CA ILE A 62 0.31 -6.10 0.29
C ILE A 62 0.14 -7.63 0.22
N ARG A 63 -1.00 -8.16 0.63
CA ARG A 63 -1.29 -9.60 0.50
C ARG A 63 -1.76 -9.89 -0.93
N GLY A 64 -1.19 -10.92 -1.55
CA GLY A 64 -1.61 -11.42 -2.87
C GLY A 64 -2.95 -12.14 -2.83
N SER A 65 -3.41 -12.60 -4.00
CA SER A 65 -4.62 -13.41 -4.17
C SER A 65 -4.67 -14.66 -3.27
N GLU A 66 -3.51 -15.23 -2.97
CA GLU A 66 -3.37 -16.43 -2.12
C GLU A 66 -3.30 -16.11 -0.62
N GLY A 67 -3.44 -14.84 -0.24
CA GLY A 67 -3.38 -14.37 1.15
C GLY A 67 -1.97 -14.29 1.73
N ALA A 68 -0.93 -14.67 0.97
CA ALA A 68 0.46 -14.51 1.35
C ALA A 68 0.99 -13.11 0.99
N PRO A 69 1.90 -12.53 1.80
CA PRO A 69 2.50 -11.23 1.50
C PRO A 69 3.47 -11.30 0.31
N LEU A 70 3.60 -10.20 -0.45
CA LEU A 70 4.49 -10.11 -1.61
C LEU A 70 5.95 -10.47 -1.28
N SER A 71 6.39 -10.16 -0.06
CA SER A 71 7.74 -10.47 0.43
C SER A 71 8.04 -11.97 0.46
N GLY A 72 7.03 -12.84 0.61
CA GLY A 72 7.16 -14.30 0.62
C GLY A 72 7.44 -14.93 -0.74
N TYR A 73 7.17 -14.20 -1.84
CA TYR A 73 7.50 -14.66 -3.19
C TYR A 73 8.96 -14.32 -3.51
N GLN A 74 9.91 -15.14 -3.06
CA GLN A 74 11.32 -14.99 -3.45
C GLN A 74 11.77 -16.10 -4.37
N LEU A 75 12.37 -15.72 -5.50
CA LEU A 75 12.97 -16.67 -6.41
C LEU A 75 14.32 -17.11 -5.85
N GLU A 76 14.45 -18.42 -5.65
CA GLU A 76 15.68 -19.05 -5.17
C GLU A 76 16.05 -20.21 -6.08
N SER A 77 17.33 -20.50 -6.18
CA SER A 77 17.84 -21.66 -6.89
C SER A 77 18.94 -22.32 -6.06
N LEU A 78 18.96 -23.64 -6.05
CA LEU A 78 19.96 -24.39 -5.30
C LEU A 78 21.34 -24.12 -5.89
N SER A 79 22.32 -23.80 -5.04
CA SER A 79 23.71 -23.75 -5.46
C SER A 79 24.25 -25.16 -5.60
N LEU A 80 24.89 -25.49 -6.73
CA LEU A 80 25.67 -26.72 -6.91
C LEU A 80 26.72 -26.93 -5.79
N ASN A 81 27.05 -25.90 -5.01
CA ASN A 81 27.98 -25.95 -3.87
C ASN A 81 27.32 -26.14 -2.49
N ALA A 82 26.00 -26.34 -2.40
CA ALA A 82 25.26 -26.45 -1.12
C ALA A 82 25.56 -27.72 -0.29
N GLY A 83 26.62 -28.47 -0.62
CA GLY A 83 27.10 -29.63 0.14
C GLY A 83 28.61 -29.62 0.45
N ARG A 84 29.33 -28.52 0.16
CA ARG A 84 30.78 -28.46 0.39
C ARG A 84 31.13 -28.06 1.81
N THR A 85 32.02 -28.83 2.41
CA THR A 85 32.55 -28.57 3.76
C THR A 85 33.31 -27.22 3.79
N PRO A 86 33.42 -26.57 4.96
CA PRO A 86 34.19 -25.32 5.09
C PRO A 86 35.65 -25.44 4.60
N ALA A 87 36.21 -26.66 4.57
CA ALA A 87 37.52 -26.95 4.00
C ALA A 87 37.59 -26.76 2.48
N GLU A 88 36.53 -27.08 1.73
CA GLU A 88 36.52 -26.89 0.28
C GLU A 88 36.23 -25.43 -0.13
N MET A 89 35.56 -24.65 0.73
CA MET A 89 35.45 -23.19 0.57
C MET A 89 36.80 -22.49 0.74
N ALA A 90 37.66 -22.97 1.64
CA ALA A 90 39.02 -22.44 1.82
C ALA A 90 39.92 -22.72 0.60
N VAL A 91 39.72 -23.85 -0.09
CA VAL A 91 40.43 -24.17 -1.34
C VAL A 91 39.93 -23.29 -2.49
N ALA A 92 38.63 -22.97 -2.55
CA ALA A 92 38.08 -22.03 -3.54
C ALA A 92 38.62 -20.59 -3.36
N ALA A 93 38.93 -20.18 -2.13
CA ALA A 93 39.55 -18.88 -1.83
C ALA A 93 41.06 -18.82 -2.21
N SER A 94 41.71 -19.98 -2.40
CA SER A 94 43.16 -20.08 -2.66
C SER A 94 43.58 -19.89 -4.12
N GLY A 95 42.62 -19.65 -5.03
CA GLY A 95 42.90 -19.20 -6.41
C GLY A 95 43.57 -20.23 -7.34
N VAL A 96 43.77 -21.47 -6.89
CA VAL A 96 44.37 -22.53 -7.72
C VAL A 96 43.27 -23.44 -8.30
N GLY A 97 42.83 -23.13 -9.52
CA GLY A 97 42.30 -24.13 -10.44
C GLY A 97 40.83 -24.53 -10.36
N VAL A 98 39.92 -23.68 -9.87
CA VAL A 98 38.46 -23.89 -10.03
C VAL A 98 37.86 -22.73 -10.83
N ALA A 99 37.23 -23.04 -11.96
CA ALA A 99 36.47 -22.10 -12.76
C ALA A 99 35.49 -21.36 -11.85
N PHE A 100 35.69 -20.06 -11.69
CA PHE A 100 34.68 -19.23 -11.03
C PHE A 100 33.42 -19.31 -11.89
N ASP A 101 32.38 -19.96 -11.38
CA ASP A 101 31.05 -19.94 -11.99
C ASP A 101 30.38 -18.59 -11.71
N ILE A 102 31.07 -17.50 -12.12
CA ILE A 102 30.60 -16.11 -12.06
C ILE A 102 29.26 -16.00 -12.79
N VAL A 103 29.07 -16.82 -13.82
CA VAL A 103 27.86 -16.89 -14.61
C VAL A 103 26.68 -17.37 -13.76
N ASP A 104 26.83 -18.47 -13.01
CA ASP A 104 25.80 -18.99 -12.11
C ASP A 104 25.46 -18.02 -10.97
N GLY A 105 26.49 -17.44 -10.34
CA GLY A 105 26.30 -16.44 -9.29
C GLY A 105 25.57 -15.19 -9.79
N LEU A 106 25.96 -14.70 -10.97
CA LEU A 106 25.35 -13.54 -11.62
C LEU A 106 23.90 -13.82 -12.03
N GLN A 107 23.60 -14.98 -12.62
CA GLN A 107 22.24 -15.37 -12.98
C GLN A 107 21.30 -15.36 -11.78
N ARG A 108 21.75 -15.88 -10.63
CA ARG A 108 20.95 -15.89 -9.40
C ARG A 108 20.70 -14.49 -8.86
N MET A 109 21.74 -13.66 -8.83
CA MET A 109 21.63 -12.29 -8.38
C MET A 109 20.68 -11.49 -9.28
N LEU A 110 20.77 -11.65 -10.60
CA LEU A 110 19.87 -11.01 -11.56
C LEU A 110 18.44 -11.53 -11.41
N LEU A 111 18.23 -12.85 -11.36
CA LEU A 111 16.91 -13.46 -11.28
C LEU A 111 16.18 -13.06 -9.99
N GLY A 112 16.85 -13.15 -8.83
CA GLY A 112 16.30 -12.70 -7.55
C GLY A 112 16.14 -11.18 -7.46
N GLY A 113 17.12 -10.42 -7.96
CA GLY A 113 17.14 -8.96 -7.90
C GLY A 113 16.07 -8.31 -8.78
N LEU A 114 15.99 -8.69 -10.07
CA LEU A 114 14.97 -8.16 -10.98
C LEU A 114 13.55 -8.54 -10.53
N PHE A 115 13.36 -9.76 -10.04
CA PHE A 115 12.04 -10.17 -9.55
C PHE A 115 11.66 -9.41 -8.27
N THR A 116 12.62 -9.14 -7.39
CA THR A 116 12.38 -8.27 -6.22
C THR A 116 12.00 -6.85 -6.64
N LEU A 117 12.67 -6.29 -7.66
CA LEU A 117 12.30 -5.00 -8.22
C LEU A 117 10.88 -5.01 -8.80
N ALA A 118 10.51 -6.06 -9.54
CA ALA A 118 9.16 -6.24 -10.07
C ALA A 118 8.12 -6.30 -8.94
N ARG A 119 8.38 -7.06 -7.86
CA ARG A 119 7.52 -7.08 -6.66
C ARG A 119 7.35 -5.72 -6.03
N LEU A 120 8.44 -4.96 -5.87
CA LEU A 120 8.39 -3.61 -5.30
C LEU A 120 7.56 -2.66 -6.17
N LEU A 121 7.69 -2.75 -7.49
CA LEU A 121 6.88 -1.94 -8.42
C LEU A 121 5.40 -2.30 -8.36
N VAL A 122 5.06 -3.59 -8.32
CA VAL A 122 3.66 -4.03 -8.16
C VAL A 122 3.11 -3.64 -6.78
N GLY A 123 3.89 -3.79 -5.72
CA GLY A 123 3.55 -3.32 -4.38
C GLY A 123 3.31 -1.81 -4.34
N LEU A 124 4.17 -1.02 -4.99
CA LEU A 124 3.99 0.42 -5.19
C LEU A 124 2.72 0.75 -5.96
N ALA A 125 2.44 0.05 -7.07
CA ALA A 125 1.23 0.26 -7.84
C ALA A 125 -0.03 -0.05 -7.03
N CYS A 126 -0.05 -1.18 -6.31
CA CYS A 126 -1.16 -1.57 -5.45
C CYS A 126 -1.34 -0.60 -4.29
N TRP A 127 -0.26 -0.17 -3.64
CA TRP A 127 -0.28 0.86 -2.60
C TRP A 127 -0.83 2.18 -3.13
N LEU A 128 -0.38 2.61 -4.32
CA LEU A 128 -0.81 3.84 -4.97
C LEU A 128 -2.30 3.81 -5.29
N ILE A 129 -2.82 2.68 -5.78
CA ILE A 129 -4.26 2.47 -5.99
C ILE A 129 -5.00 2.68 -4.67
N GLY A 130 -4.58 1.99 -3.60
CA GLY A 130 -5.19 2.15 -2.26
C GLY A 130 -5.12 3.60 -1.75
N PHE A 131 -4.00 4.28 -1.97
CA PHE A 131 -3.80 5.68 -1.59
C PHE A 131 -4.73 6.63 -2.34
N VAL A 132 -4.85 6.50 -3.66
CA VAL A 132 -5.68 7.37 -4.50
C VAL A 132 -7.17 7.22 -4.15
N PHE A 133 -7.63 5.99 -3.92
CA PHE A 133 -9.02 5.71 -3.49
C PHE A 133 -9.32 6.14 -2.05
N ARG A 134 -8.32 6.51 -1.25
CA ARG A 134 -8.50 7.04 0.11
C ARG A 134 -8.69 8.55 0.18
N PHE A 135 -8.55 9.28 -0.93
CA PHE A 135 -8.82 10.73 -0.99
C PHE A 135 -8.01 11.59 0.00
N PRO A 136 -6.69 11.36 0.14
CA PRO A 136 -5.88 12.07 1.12
C PRO A 136 -5.86 13.57 0.87
N ILE A 137 -5.74 13.98 -0.40
CA ILE A 137 -5.63 15.39 -0.81
C ILE A 137 -6.88 16.17 -0.43
N THR A 138 -8.06 15.64 -0.72
CA THR A 138 -9.32 16.31 -0.37
C THR A 138 -9.47 16.46 1.13
N SER A 139 -9.14 15.44 1.94
CA SER A 139 -9.16 15.62 3.41
C SER A 139 -8.17 16.68 3.89
N LEU A 140 -6.97 16.74 3.29
CA LEU A 140 -5.94 17.72 3.64
C LEU A 140 -6.27 19.15 3.19
N LEU A 141 -6.96 19.32 2.06
CA LEU A 141 -7.26 20.62 1.48
C LEU A 141 -8.63 21.18 1.89
N THR A 142 -9.58 20.33 2.32
CA THR A 142 -10.93 20.79 2.66
C THR A 142 -10.92 21.75 3.84
N ASP A 143 -10.26 21.39 4.94
CA ASP A 143 -10.17 22.24 6.13
C ASP A 143 -9.55 23.63 5.86
N PRO A 144 -8.37 23.75 5.22
CA PRO A 144 -7.79 25.06 4.92
C PRO A 144 -8.63 25.84 3.89
N ALA A 145 -9.23 25.16 2.90
CA ALA A 145 -10.12 25.81 1.93
C ALA A 145 -11.36 26.41 2.63
N GLN A 146 -11.95 25.68 3.56
CA GLN A 146 -13.07 26.16 4.38
C GLN A 146 -12.67 27.35 5.24
N LYS A 147 -11.55 27.29 5.96
CA LYS A 147 -11.05 28.41 6.76
C LYS A 147 -10.81 29.66 5.92
N LEU A 148 -10.26 29.51 4.71
CA LEU A 148 -10.04 30.63 3.80
C LEU A 148 -11.36 31.24 3.30
N ALA A 149 -12.30 30.39 2.89
CA ALA A 149 -13.63 30.82 2.44
C ALA A 149 -14.39 31.55 3.56
N ASP A 150 -14.36 31.02 4.79
CA ASP A 150 -15.00 31.61 5.95
C ASP A 150 -14.34 32.92 6.38
N ALA A 151 -13.01 33.00 6.32
CA ALA A 151 -12.28 34.23 6.60
C ALA A 151 -12.62 35.32 5.57
N TYR A 152 -12.66 34.98 4.28
CA TYR A 152 -13.07 35.91 3.24
C TYR A 152 -14.52 36.39 3.43
N ALA A 153 -15.45 35.48 3.72
CA ALA A 153 -16.85 35.81 3.94
C ALA A 153 -17.03 36.72 5.17
N ARG A 154 -16.36 36.41 6.28
CA ARG A 154 -16.47 37.17 7.54
C ARG A 154 -15.75 38.51 7.52
N HIS A 155 -14.56 38.59 6.94
CA HIS A 155 -13.73 39.80 7.02
C HIS A 155 -13.83 40.72 5.81
N VAL A 156 -14.17 40.19 4.63
CA VAL A 156 -14.25 41.00 3.40
C VAL A 156 -15.71 41.23 3.01
N VAL A 157 -16.48 40.15 2.83
CA VAL A 157 -17.82 40.25 2.22
C VAL A 157 -18.85 40.87 3.16
N ALA A 158 -18.90 40.43 4.42
CA ALA A 158 -19.88 40.93 5.38
C ALA A 158 -19.63 42.40 5.79
N PRO A 159 -18.39 42.83 6.16
CA PRO A 159 -18.17 44.19 6.65
C PRO A 159 -18.31 45.25 5.56
N LEU A 160 -17.88 44.94 4.32
CA LEU A 160 -18.02 45.85 3.18
C LEU A 160 -19.45 45.88 2.62
N GLY A 161 -20.37 45.06 3.14
CA GLY A 161 -21.75 45.00 2.63
C GLY A 161 -21.83 44.64 1.15
N ILE A 162 -20.82 43.96 0.59
CA ILE A 162 -20.65 43.74 -0.85
C ILE A 162 -21.89 43.04 -1.45
N LYS A 163 -22.50 42.11 -0.70
CA LYS A 163 -23.73 41.42 -1.14
C LYS A 163 -24.87 42.41 -1.41
N GLY A 164 -25.11 43.32 -0.47
CA GLY A 164 -26.14 44.35 -0.61
C GLY A 164 -25.79 45.35 -1.71
N LEU A 165 -24.53 45.77 -1.79
CA LEU A 165 -24.05 46.70 -2.80
C LEU A 165 -24.22 46.14 -4.23
N PHE A 166 -23.81 44.90 -4.47
CA PHE A 166 -23.93 44.27 -5.80
C PHE A 166 -25.38 43.98 -6.17
N LEU A 167 -26.22 43.58 -5.20
CA LEU A 167 -27.65 43.40 -5.43
C LEU A 167 -28.32 44.74 -5.79
N ALA A 168 -28.03 45.80 -5.03
CA ALA A 168 -28.55 47.14 -5.31
C ALA A 168 -28.07 47.67 -6.68
N TRP A 169 -26.80 47.42 -7.02
CA TRP A 169 -26.23 47.80 -8.31
C TRP A 169 -26.88 47.06 -9.48
N ALA A 170 -27.15 45.75 -9.33
CA ALA A 170 -27.85 44.98 -10.34
C ALA A 170 -29.28 45.50 -10.58
N PHE A 171 -30.00 45.88 -9.52
CA PHE A 171 -31.30 46.53 -9.63
C PHE A 171 -31.22 47.89 -10.32
N ALA A 172 -30.25 48.73 -9.94
CA ALA A 172 -30.05 50.04 -10.57
C ALA A 172 -29.75 49.91 -12.08
N PHE A 173 -28.86 48.98 -12.46
CA PHE A 173 -28.53 48.72 -13.86
C PHE A 173 -29.72 48.18 -14.65
N GLY A 174 -30.48 47.25 -14.07
CA GLY A 174 -31.69 46.71 -14.69
C GLY A 174 -32.77 47.78 -14.90
N LEU A 175 -32.99 48.65 -13.92
CA LEU A 175 -33.90 49.80 -14.03
C LEU A 175 -33.44 50.82 -15.07
N ILE A 176 -32.13 51.10 -15.19
CA ILE A 176 -31.59 51.97 -16.24
C ILE A 176 -31.86 51.39 -17.63
N LEU A 177 -31.68 50.08 -17.82
CA LEU A 177 -32.00 49.41 -19.08
C LEU A 177 -33.51 49.43 -19.37
N PHE A 178 -34.33 49.29 -18.33
CA PHE A 178 -35.79 49.39 -18.41
C PHE A 178 -36.21 50.79 -18.91
N VAL A 179 -35.68 51.86 -18.31
CA VAL A 179 -35.95 53.25 -18.73
C VAL A 179 -35.46 53.53 -20.15
N ARG A 180 -34.37 52.89 -20.58
CA ARG A 180 -33.84 52.98 -21.97
C ARG A 180 -34.66 52.21 -23.01
N GLY A 181 -35.84 51.68 -22.64
CA GLY A 181 -36.71 50.93 -23.55
C GLY A 181 -36.25 49.49 -23.81
N LYS A 182 -35.17 49.02 -23.18
CA LYS A 182 -34.69 47.63 -23.26
C LYS A 182 -35.30 46.79 -22.15
N VAL A 183 -36.63 46.78 -22.09
CA VAL A 183 -37.44 46.19 -21.01
C VAL A 183 -37.09 44.72 -20.76
N GLY A 184 -36.99 43.91 -21.82
CA GLY A 184 -36.67 42.49 -21.71
C GLY A 184 -35.26 42.23 -21.16
N THR A 185 -34.27 43.02 -21.60
CA THR A 185 -32.89 42.91 -21.08
C THR A 185 -32.82 43.38 -19.62
N GLY A 186 -33.49 44.48 -19.27
CA GLY A 186 -33.51 44.99 -17.90
C GLY A 186 -34.13 44.02 -16.90
N LEU A 187 -35.31 43.45 -17.22
CA LEU A 187 -35.98 42.45 -16.39
C LEU A 187 -35.19 41.14 -16.33
N GLY A 188 -34.62 40.69 -17.46
CA GLY A 188 -33.79 39.49 -17.51
C GLY A 188 -32.53 39.59 -16.63
N GLU A 189 -31.88 40.75 -16.62
CA GLU A 189 -30.71 41.00 -15.76
C GLU A 189 -31.08 40.93 -14.28
N ILE A 190 -32.19 41.54 -13.85
CA ILE A 190 -32.65 41.52 -12.46
C ILE A 190 -33.04 40.11 -12.04
N MET A 191 -33.85 39.42 -12.85
CA MET A 191 -34.28 38.06 -12.57
C MET A 191 -33.08 37.12 -12.45
N LEU A 192 -32.11 37.19 -13.38
CA LEU A 192 -30.94 36.32 -13.32
C LEU A 192 -30.08 36.59 -12.09
N THR A 193 -29.88 37.86 -11.69
CA THR A 193 -29.15 38.18 -10.46
C THR A 193 -29.88 37.67 -9.23
N LEU A 194 -31.21 37.76 -9.17
CA LEU A 194 -32.01 37.19 -8.07
C LEU A 194 -31.87 35.66 -8.01
N VAL A 195 -31.89 34.96 -9.15
CA VAL A 195 -31.67 33.52 -9.21
C VAL A 195 -30.26 33.16 -8.74
N ILE A 196 -29.23 33.89 -9.20
CA ILE A 196 -27.85 33.69 -8.75
C ILE A 196 -27.72 33.92 -7.25
N VAL A 197 -28.36 34.96 -6.69
CA VAL A 197 -28.34 35.24 -5.26
C VAL A 197 -29.09 34.17 -4.47
N ALA A 198 -30.24 33.70 -4.96
CA ALA A 198 -30.99 32.62 -4.34
C ALA A 198 -30.17 31.32 -4.30
N LEU A 199 -29.51 30.98 -5.41
CA LEU A 199 -28.58 29.84 -5.48
C LEU A 199 -27.36 30.07 -4.58
N ALA A 200 -26.84 31.30 -4.52
CA ALA A 200 -25.71 31.66 -3.65
C ALA A 200 -26.03 31.62 -2.16
N ALA A 201 -27.29 31.88 -1.80
CA ALA A 201 -27.80 31.74 -0.44
C ALA A 201 -28.14 30.30 -0.09
N SER A 202 -28.38 29.44 -1.08
CA SER A 202 -28.69 28.03 -0.91
C SER A 202 -27.44 27.19 -0.58
N ALA A 203 -27.65 25.92 -0.24
CA ALA A 203 -26.60 24.97 0.11
C ALA A 203 -25.49 24.83 -0.94
N PHE A 204 -25.72 25.25 -2.20
CA PHE A 204 -24.76 25.16 -3.29
C PHE A 204 -23.49 26.02 -3.14
N VAL A 205 -23.42 26.95 -2.19
CA VAL A 205 -22.26 27.86 -2.06
C VAL A 205 -21.50 27.73 -0.75
N ARG A 206 -22.04 26.99 0.23
CA ARG A 206 -21.24 26.63 1.39
C ARG A 206 -20.23 25.56 0.95
N PRO A 207 -18.91 25.83 1.07
CA PRO A 207 -17.90 24.82 0.77
C PRO A 207 -18.13 23.55 1.60
N ASP A 208 -18.69 23.72 2.80
CA ASP A 208 -19.05 22.66 3.73
C ASP A 208 -20.21 21.76 3.25
N HIS A 209 -21.06 22.22 2.32
CA HIS A 209 -22.06 21.35 1.69
C HIS A 209 -21.60 20.78 0.35
N LEU A 210 -20.66 21.44 -0.35
CA LEU A 210 -20.09 20.91 -1.60
C LEU A 210 -19.02 19.84 -1.35
N LEU A 211 -18.13 20.10 -0.39
CA LEU A 211 -17.02 19.24 0.04
C LEU A 211 -17.33 18.45 1.32
N GLY A 212 -18.44 18.75 1.99
CA GLY A 212 -18.84 18.04 3.20
C GLY A 212 -19.02 16.55 2.97
N LYS A 213 -19.09 15.81 4.07
CA LYS A 213 -19.16 14.35 4.05
C LYS A 213 -20.27 13.79 3.15
N ASP A 214 -21.35 14.54 2.93
CA ASP A 214 -22.49 14.18 2.06
C ASP A 214 -22.70 15.13 0.86
N GLY A 215 -21.67 15.90 0.50
CA GLY A 215 -21.73 16.83 -0.62
C GLY A 215 -21.77 16.14 -2.00
N PRO A 216 -22.13 16.86 -3.07
CA PRO A 216 -22.27 16.29 -4.42
C PRO A 216 -21.00 15.61 -4.92
N VAL A 217 -19.82 16.11 -4.55
CA VAL A 217 -18.52 15.50 -4.91
C VAL A 217 -18.35 14.16 -4.21
N ALA A 218 -18.65 14.11 -2.91
CA ALA A 218 -18.61 12.88 -2.14
C ALA A 218 -19.66 11.87 -2.65
N GLN A 219 -20.84 12.33 -3.06
CA GLN A 219 -21.88 11.49 -3.64
C GLN A 219 -21.50 10.94 -5.02
N SER A 220 -20.95 11.77 -5.92
CA SER A 220 -20.47 11.30 -7.23
C SER A 220 -19.35 10.29 -7.07
N HIS A 221 -18.50 10.48 -6.06
CA HIS A 221 -17.46 9.53 -5.73
C HIS A 221 -18.00 8.22 -5.15
N ARG A 222 -18.92 8.28 -4.18
CA ARG A 222 -19.59 7.09 -3.63
C ARG A 222 -20.30 6.30 -4.73
N ALA A 223 -20.99 6.98 -5.64
CA ALA A 223 -21.60 6.35 -6.81
C ALA A 223 -20.56 5.71 -7.73
N ALA A 224 -19.42 6.37 -7.97
CA ALA A 224 -18.33 5.79 -8.77
C ALA A 224 -17.73 4.55 -8.11
N VAL A 225 -17.50 4.58 -6.80
CA VAL A 225 -16.99 3.44 -6.01
C VAL A 225 -18.02 2.32 -5.95
N GLU A 226 -19.30 2.64 -5.83
CA GLU A 226 -20.37 1.64 -5.86
C GLU A 226 -20.41 0.93 -7.21
N VAL A 227 -20.40 1.68 -8.32
CA VAL A 227 -20.38 1.10 -9.68
C VAL A 227 -19.08 0.31 -9.91
N ALA A 228 -17.94 0.83 -9.45
CA ALA A 228 -16.67 0.11 -9.48
C ALA A 228 -16.76 -1.21 -8.70
N SER A 229 -17.32 -1.19 -7.49
CA SER A 229 -17.50 -2.38 -6.65
C SER A 229 -18.43 -3.40 -7.28
N ILE A 230 -19.52 -2.98 -7.94
CA ILE A 230 -20.42 -3.88 -8.67
C ILE A 230 -19.68 -4.54 -9.84
N THR A 231 -18.88 -3.75 -10.57
CA THR A 231 -18.11 -4.23 -11.72
C THR A 231 -17.01 -5.21 -11.28
N THR A 232 -16.32 -4.94 -10.18
CA THR A 232 -15.27 -5.84 -9.66
C THR A 232 -15.85 -7.09 -9.01
N THR A 233 -16.91 -6.98 -8.21
CA THR A 233 -17.55 -8.14 -7.56
C THR A 233 -18.19 -9.09 -8.57
N SER A 234 -18.81 -8.57 -9.62
CA SER A 234 -19.40 -9.41 -10.69
C SER A 234 -18.35 -10.18 -11.50
N TYR A 235 -17.15 -9.63 -11.68
CA TYR A 235 -16.09 -10.28 -12.46
C TYR A 235 -15.19 -11.18 -11.60
N PHE A 236 -14.68 -10.68 -10.47
CA PHE A 236 -13.71 -11.40 -9.63
C PHE A 236 -14.35 -12.32 -8.58
N GLY A 237 -15.66 -12.19 -8.36
CA GLY A 237 -16.34 -12.83 -7.24
C GLY A 237 -16.04 -12.09 -5.94
N GLY A 238 -17.02 -11.36 -5.41
CA GLY A 238 -16.93 -10.78 -4.07
C GLY A 238 -17.13 -11.84 -2.98
N PRO A 239 -16.81 -11.54 -1.70
CA PRO A 239 -17.29 -12.32 -0.56
C PRO A 239 -18.83 -12.21 -0.45
N ASP A 240 -19.54 -12.83 -1.38
CA ASP A 240 -20.99 -12.87 -1.46
C ASP A 240 -21.52 -14.14 -0.78
N SER A 241 -21.55 -14.14 0.55
CA SER A 241 -22.32 -15.11 1.32
C SER A 241 -23.82 -14.77 1.42
N CYS A 242 -24.27 -13.61 0.91
CA CYS A 242 -25.70 -13.26 0.87
C CYS A 242 -26.36 -13.54 -0.51
N ALA A 243 -25.63 -13.99 -1.55
CA ALA A 243 -26.17 -14.26 -2.90
C ALA A 243 -26.51 -15.74 -3.19
N THR A 244 -26.06 -16.69 -2.37
CA THR A 244 -26.28 -18.14 -2.58
C THR A 244 -27.46 -18.72 -1.79
N GLY A 245 -28.15 -17.92 -0.98
CA GLY A 245 -29.40 -18.32 -0.34
C GLY A 245 -30.60 -17.98 -1.22
N THR A 246 -31.25 -18.99 -1.80
CA THR A 246 -32.61 -18.87 -2.34
C THR A 246 -33.58 -18.61 -1.19
N GLY A 247 -33.65 -17.37 -0.70
CA GLY A 247 -34.50 -16.97 0.41
C GLY A 247 -34.64 -15.46 0.49
N PRO A 248 -35.69 -14.94 1.16
CA PRO A 248 -35.87 -13.51 1.33
C PRO A 248 -34.65 -12.92 2.07
N PRO A 249 -34.06 -11.82 1.57
CA PRO A 249 -32.84 -11.26 2.14
C PRO A 249 -33.09 -10.86 3.60
N ASN A 250 -32.26 -11.40 4.49
CA ASN A 250 -32.32 -11.09 5.91
C ASN A 250 -31.98 -9.59 6.09
N PRO A 251 -32.81 -8.78 6.77
CA PRO A 251 -32.61 -7.33 6.90
C PRO A 251 -31.31 -6.96 7.61
N GLY A 252 -30.66 -7.90 8.30
CA GLY A 252 -29.32 -7.73 8.88
C GLY A 252 -28.16 -7.70 7.88
N CYS A 253 -28.23 -8.41 6.73
CA CYS A 253 -27.16 -8.34 5.70
C CYS A 253 -27.06 -6.93 5.09
N VAL A 254 -28.19 -6.21 4.98
CA VAL A 254 -28.28 -4.92 4.25
C VAL A 254 -27.58 -3.79 5.01
N THR A 255 -27.73 -3.75 6.34
CA THR A 255 -27.16 -2.68 7.18
C THR A 255 -25.63 -2.75 7.34
N GLU A 256 -25.06 -3.95 7.21
CA GLU A 256 -23.61 -4.15 7.24
C GLU A 256 -22.99 -3.93 5.85
N HIS A 257 -23.71 -4.29 4.78
CA HIS A 257 -23.30 -4.04 3.39
C HIS A 257 -23.10 -2.55 3.06
N ASP A 258 -23.95 -1.65 3.54
CA ASP A 258 -23.79 -0.20 3.28
C ASP A 258 -22.51 0.37 3.92
N ARG A 259 -22.08 -0.20 5.06
CA ARG A 259 -20.81 0.17 5.72
C ARG A 259 -19.60 -0.45 5.01
N VAL A 260 -19.71 -1.70 4.57
CA VAL A 260 -18.64 -2.45 3.88
C VAL A 260 -18.41 -1.95 2.45
N ARG A 261 -19.47 -1.55 1.73
CA ARG A 261 -19.39 -0.95 0.38
C ARG A 261 -18.73 0.44 0.39
N SER A 262 -18.69 1.09 1.55
CA SER A 262 -18.05 2.39 1.74
C SER A 262 -16.56 2.31 2.12
N ASP A 263 -16.02 1.12 2.37
CA ASP A 263 -14.60 0.96 2.69
C ASP A 263 -13.77 0.86 1.39
N PRO A 264 -12.80 1.77 1.14
CA PRO A 264 -11.92 1.70 -0.03
C PRO A 264 -11.28 0.32 -0.23
N LYS A 265 -11.02 -0.42 0.86
CA LYS A 265 -10.40 -1.75 0.81
C LYS A 265 -11.23 -2.79 0.05
N THR A 266 -12.56 -2.67 0.05
CA THR A 266 -13.43 -3.65 -0.63
C THR A 266 -13.43 -3.45 -2.15
N THR A 267 -13.16 -2.23 -2.61
CA THR A 267 -13.05 -1.93 -4.05
C THR A 267 -11.63 -2.19 -4.56
N THR A 268 -10.61 -1.82 -3.79
CA THR A 268 -9.21 -2.00 -4.20
C THR A 268 -8.72 -3.43 -4.03
N GLY A 269 -9.24 -4.17 -3.05
CA GLY A 269 -8.80 -5.54 -2.75
C GLY A 269 -8.85 -6.48 -3.95
N PRO A 270 -9.99 -6.62 -4.67
CA PRO A 270 -10.07 -7.48 -5.85
C PRO A 270 -9.13 -7.05 -6.97
N ILE A 271 -8.98 -5.74 -7.21
CA ILE A 271 -8.07 -5.21 -8.25
C ILE A 271 -6.60 -5.50 -7.88
N GLN A 272 -6.24 -5.30 -6.61
CA GLN A 272 -4.90 -5.62 -6.11
C GLN A 272 -4.63 -7.12 -6.15
N ALA A 273 -5.62 -7.95 -5.81
CA ALA A 273 -5.52 -9.41 -5.92
C ALA A 273 -5.30 -9.84 -7.37
N ALA A 274 -6.04 -9.27 -8.32
CA ALA A 274 -5.88 -9.56 -9.75
C ALA A 274 -4.51 -9.11 -10.29
N LEU A 275 -4.06 -7.90 -9.96
CA LEU A 275 -2.73 -7.41 -10.35
C LEU A 275 -1.62 -8.27 -9.76
N THR A 276 -1.71 -8.63 -8.49
CA THR A 276 -0.70 -9.44 -7.80
C THR A 276 -0.70 -10.87 -8.31
N ASP A 277 -1.87 -11.45 -8.58
CA ASP A 277 -2.02 -12.77 -9.20
C ASP A 277 -1.33 -12.82 -10.57
N ALA A 278 -1.67 -11.87 -11.44
CA ALA A 278 -1.21 -11.83 -12.82
C ALA A 278 0.28 -11.46 -12.95
N LEU A 279 0.79 -10.55 -12.12
CA LEU A 279 2.16 -10.01 -12.27
C LEU A 279 3.17 -10.66 -11.33
N ILE A 280 2.75 -11.23 -10.20
CA ILE A 280 3.66 -11.80 -9.21
C ILE A 280 3.41 -13.30 -9.04
N VAL A 281 2.20 -13.73 -8.68
CA VAL A 281 1.94 -15.13 -8.31
C VAL A 281 2.15 -16.09 -9.49
N LYS A 282 1.46 -15.88 -10.61
CA LYS A 282 1.59 -16.74 -11.79
C LYS A 282 2.99 -16.69 -12.40
N PRO A 283 3.60 -15.51 -12.62
CA PRO A 283 4.97 -15.45 -13.11
C PRO A 283 5.98 -16.06 -12.14
N TYR A 284 5.77 -15.96 -10.82
CA TYR A 284 6.59 -16.65 -9.83
C TYR A 284 6.53 -18.16 -10.01
N MET A 285 5.32 -18.73 -10.13
CA MET A 285 5.16 -20.17 -10.34
C MET A 285 5.79 -20.64 -11.66
N LEU A 286 5.61 -19.88 -12.74
CA LEU A 286 6.25 -20.16 -14.03
C LEU A 286 7.77 -20.09 -13.93
N LEU A 287 8.30 -19.04 -13.29
CA LEU A 287 9.74 -18.85 -13.15
C LEU A 287 10.38 -19.83 -12.15
N GLN A 288 9.68 -20.26 -11.11
CA GLN A 288 10.21 -21.13 -10.06
C GLN A 288 9.99 -22.62 -10.34
N TYR A 289 8.84 -22.98 -10.92
CA TYR A 289 8.41 -24.36 -11.10
C TYR A 289 8.26 -24.77 -12.57
N GLY A 290 8.32 -23.81 -13.51
CA GLY A 290 8.17 -24.06 -14.94
C GLY A 290 6.72 -24.23 -15.40
N ARG A 291 5.76 -24.13 -14.48
CA ARG A 291 4.31 -24.30 -14.72
C ARG A 291 3.50 -23.63 -13.62
N VAL A 292 2.27 -23.24 -13.93
CA VAL A 292 1.30 -22.74 -12.95
C VAL A 292 0.67 -23.95 -12.22
N LEU A 293 0.57 -23.88 -10.90
CA LEU A 293 -0.03 -24.92 -10.07
C LEU A 293 -1.50 -24.54 -9.80
N ASP A 294 -2.47 -25.34 -10.26
CA ASP A 294 -3.89 -25.07 -10.01
C ASP A 294 -4.40 -25.91 -8.82
N PRO A 295 -4.89 -25.29 -7.73
CA PRO A 295 -5.44 -26.03 -6.58
C PRO A 295 -6.68 -26.87 -6.91
N LYS A 296 -7.38 -26.60 -8.04
CA LYS A 296 -8.55 -27.36 -8.49
C LYS A 296 -8.16 -28.72 -9.08
N ASN A 297 -6.94 -28.84 -9.60
CA ASN A 297 -6.43 -30.09 -10.15
C ASN A 297 -5.93 -31.00 -9.02
N VAL A 298 -6.46 -32.22 -8.94
CA VAL A 298 -6.12 -33.19 -7.87
C VAL A 298 -4.62 -33.50 -7.83
N ASN A 299 -3.97 -33.57 -9.00
CA ASN A 299 -2.54 -33.86 -9.13
C ASN A 299 -1.64 -32.70 -8.67
N ASP A 300 -2.16 -31.47 -8.74
CA ASP A 300 -1.41 -30.25 -8.45
C ASP A 300 -1.59 -29.81 -7.00
N LYS A 301 -2.71 -30.21 -6.37
CA LYS A 301 -3.09 -29.82 -5.00
C LYS A 301 -2.01 -30.09 -3.96
N ALA A 302 -1.31 -31.22 -4.05
CA ALA A 302 -0.23 -31.54 -3.12
C ALA A 302 0.99 -30.63 -3.32
N ALA A 303 1.36 -30.36 -4.58
CA ALA A 303 2.47 -29.46 -4.90
C ALA A 303 2.13 -28.00 -4.54
N TYR A 304 0.87 -27.60 -4.75
CA TYR A 304 0.34 -26.31 -4.35
C TYR A 304 0.36 -26.11 -2.83
N ALA A 305 0.02 -27.14 -2.05
CA ALA A 305 0.12 -27.07 -0.59
C ALA A 305 1.58 -26.87 -0.12
N ALA A 306 2.55 -27.52 -0.78
CA ALA A 306 3.97 -27.30 -0.51
C ALA A 306 4.40 -25.88 -0.89
N HIS A 307 3.92 -25.34 -2.02
CA HIS A 307 4.13 -23.96 -2.42
C HIS A 307 3.60 -22.97 -1.37
N MET A 308 2.35 -23.12 -0.92
CA MET A 308 1.76 -22.25 0.09
C MET A 308 2.55 -22.24 1.39
N LYS A 309 3.02 -23.42 1.84
CA LYS A 309 3.86 -23.54 3.03
C LYS A 309 5.19 -22.76 2.88
N TRP A 310 5.77 -22.73 1.69
CA TRP A 310 6.99 -21.97 1.40
C TRP A 310 6.76 -20.46 1.37
N VAL A 311 5.73 -20.00 0.67
CA VAL A 311 5.44 -18.56 0.56
C VAL A 311 5.02 -17.98 1.91
N GLN A 312 4.21 -18.69 2.70
CA GLN A 312 3.81 -18.26 4.04
C GLN A 312 4.95 -18.37 5.06
N GLY A 313 5.67 -19.50 5.07
CA GLY A 313 6.77 -19.75 6.02
C GLY A 313 7.98 -18.82 5.81
N SER A 314 8.24 -18.38 4.59
CA SER A 314 9.33 -17.43 4.30
C SER A 314 9.08 -16.03 4.85
N HIS A 315 7.81 -15.63 5.02
CA HIS A 315 7.45 -14.38 5.67
C HIS A 315 7.57 -14.47 7.20
N GLU A 316 7.05 -15.53 7.82
CA GLU A 316 7.14 -15.73 9.28
C GLU A 316 8.60 -15.84 9.77
N ALA A 317 9.49 -16.40 8.94
CA ALA A 317 10.93 -16.42 9.18
C ALA A 317 11.58 -15.03 9.20
N ARG A 318 10.97 -14.03 8.53
CA ARG A 318 11.50 -12.68 8.31
C ARG A 318 10.83 -11.61 9.17
N ALA A 319 9.56 -11.81 9.51
CA ALA A 319 8.87 -11.09 10.57
C ALA A 319 9.46 -11.52 11.93
N LYS A 320 10.65 -11.00 12.27
CA LYS A 320 11.07 -10.99 13.67
C LYS A 320 10.02 -10.20 14.46
N PRO A 321 9.64 -10.65 15.67
CA PRO A 321 8.78 -9.86 16.53
C PRO A 321 9.56 -8.61 16.91
N GLY A 322 9.02 -7.47 16.48
CA GLY A 322 9.51 -6.14 16.76
C GLY A 322 8.50 -5.18 16.16
N GLU A 323 7.67 -4.62 17.03
CA GLU A 323 6.64 -3.59 16.74
C GLU A 323 5.45 -4.06 15.88
N GLY A 324 4.51 -4.75 16.51
CA GLY A 324 3.15 -4.93 15.99
C GLY A 324 2.13 -4.74 17.11
N GLU A 325 1.11 -3.92 16.87
CA GLU A 325 -0.02 -3.71 17.77
C GLU A 325 -0.68 -5.05 18.15
N ILE A 326 -0.85 -5.28 19.46
CA ILE A 326 -1.41 -6.51 20.04
C ILE A 326 -2.79 -6.80 19.43
N THR A 327 -2.89 -7.82 18.58
CA THR A 327 -4.19 -8.31 18.11
C THR A 327 -4.99 -8.86 19.30
N GLN A 328 -6.30 -8.63 19.33
CA GLN A 328 -7.19 -9.15 20.38
C GLN A 328 -7.07 -10.68 20.53
N GLU A 329 -6.82 -11.39 19.42
CA GLU A 329 -6.55 -12.83 19.41
C GLU A 329 -5.33 -13.23 20.28
N ALA A 330 -4.28 -12.41 20.37
CA ALA A 330 -3.12 -12.70 21.21
C ALA A 330 -3.44 -12.59 22.72
N ARG A 331 -4.39 -11.73 23.09
CA ARG A 331 -4.87 -11.63 24.49
C ARG A 331 -5.75 -12.82 24.85
N ASP A 332 -6.62 -13.23 23.92
CA ASP A 332 -7.51 -14.39 24.11
C ASP A 332 -6.71 -15.70 24.25
N VAL A 333 -5.55 -15.80 23.59
CA VAL A 333 -4.62 -16.94 23.72
C VAL A 333 -3.99 -17.03 25.11
N CYS A 334 -3.75 -15.90 25.80
CA CYS A 334 -3.22 -15.89 27.16
C CYS A 334 -4.34 -16.00 28.23
N GLU A 335 -5.63 -15.97 27.87
CA GLU A 335 -6.76 -15.86 28.79
C GLU A 335 -7.00 -17.12 29.67
N GLY A 336 -6.31 -18.23 29.39
CA GLY A 336 -6.34 -19.45 30.22
C GLY A 336 -5.14 -19.65 31.16
N THR A 337 -4.18 -18.72 31.18
CA THR A 337 -2.95 -18.84 31.98
C THR A 337 -3.03 -18.01 33.26
N PHE A 338 -2.42 -18.48 34.36
CA PHE A 338 -2.46 -17.81 35.66
C PHE A 338 -1.04 -17.56 36.21
N GLY A 339 -0.85 -16.45 36.93
CA GLY A 339 0.40 -16.12 37.61
C GLY A 339 1.50 -15.60 36.67
N PRO A 340 2.79 -15.75 37.02
CA PRO A 340 3.93 -15.18 36.27
C PRO A 340 4.04 -15.71 34.82
N ILE A 341 3.36 -16.82 34.50
CA ILE A 341 3.23 -17.36 33.15
C ILE A 341 2.33 -16.47 32.28
N LYS A 342 1.24 -15.94 32.84
CA LYS A 342 0.40 -14.95 32.15
C LYS A 342 1.18 -13.67 31.91
N ASP A 343 1.94 -13.23 32.90
CA ASP A 343 2.75 -12.02 32.79
C ASP A 343 3.89 -12.18 31.76
N ASN A 344 4.44 -13.38 31.57
CA ASN A 344 5.42 -13.67 30.50
C ASN A 344 4.77 -13.86 29.13
N CYS A 345 3.57 -14.46 29.07
CA CYS A 345 2.77 -14.60 27.85
C CYS A 345 2.33 -13.21 27.33
N GLU A 346 1.95 -12.31 28.23
CA GLU A 346 1.58 -10.94 27.92
C GLU A 346 2.83 -10.08 27.63
N ARG A 347 3.94 -10.22 28.40
CA ARG A 347 5.20 -9.49 28.16
C ARG A 347 5.85 -9.82 26.82
N ASN A 348 5.88 -11.08 26.41
CA ASN A 348 6.39 -11.46 25.08
C ASN A 348 5.50 -10.95 23.92
N ASN A 349 4.30 -10.44 24.23
CA ASN A 349 3.39 -9.86 23.26
C ASN A 349 3.29 -8.32 23.34
N THR A 350 3.92 -7.66 24.32
CA THR A 350 3.87 -6.21 24.49
C THR A 350 5.26 -5.58 24.39
N ASP A 351 5.55 -4.83 23.32
CA ASP A 351 6.75 -3.99 23.21
C ASP A 351 6.41 -2.51 23.48
N PHE A 352 7.19 -1.84 24.35
CA PHE A 352 7.33 -0.38 24.43
C PHE A 352 8.82 -0.06 24.75
N PRO A 353 9.31 1.20 24.57
CA PRO A 353 10.67 1.54 24.15
C PRO A 353 11.68 1.44 25.31
N PRO A 354 13.00 1.64 25.09
CA PRO A 354 13.99 1.36 26.12
C PRO A 354 13.98 2.42 27.23
N ASP A 355 13.70 1.98 28.46
CA ASP A 355 14.20 2.64 29.67
C ASP A 355 15.65 2.19 29.93
N PRO A 356 16.46 2.99 30.66
CA PRO A 356 17.92 2.85 30.64
C PRO A 356 18.41 1.66 31.46
N GLU A 357 19.28 0.85 30.83
CA GLU A 357 20.17 -0.15 31.45
C GLU A 357 19.53 -1.05 32.51
N GLU A 358 18.74 -2.05 32.07
CA GLU A 358 18.57 -3.26 32.88
C GLU A 358 19.84 -4.12 32.71
N LYS A 359 20.75 -3.99 33.69
CA LYS A 359 21.98 -4.78 33.77
C LYS A 359 21.61 -6.25 33.89
N GLU A 360 22.01 -7.02 32.87
CA GLU A 360 22.05 -8.47 32.87
C GLU A 360 22.65 -8.95 34.20
N THR A 361 21.82 -9.54 35.07
CA THR A 361 22.22 -9.99 36.40
C THR A 361 23.07 -11.25 36.27
N VAL A 362 24.37 -11.04 36.12
CA VAL A 362 25.40 -12.07 36.29
C VAL A 362 25.25 -12.64 37.72
N PRO A 363 25.26 -13.98 37.91
CA PRO A 363 25.21 -14.59 39.24
C PRO A 363 26.25 -13.96 40.17
N GLU A 364 25.87 -13.61 41.42
CA GLU A 364 26.77 -12.90 42.34
C GLU A 364 28.13 -13.60 42.51
N ASP A 365 28.14 -14.94 42.45
CA ASP A 365 29.36 -15.75 42.53
C ASP A 365 30.33 -15.51 41.37
N CYS A 366 29.81 -15.29 40.15
CA CYS A 366 30.65 -14.97 38.99
C CYS A 366 31.08 -13.48 38.97
N ARG A 367 30.44 -12.62 39.80
CA ARG A 367 30.72 -11.19 39.87
C ARG A 367 31.97 -10.86 40.70
N LEU A 368 32.39 -11.77 41.58
CA LEU A 368 33.63 -11.68 42.37
C LEU A 368 34.89 -11.95 41.53
N LEU A 369 34.75 -12.47 40.31
CA LEU A 369 35.87 -12.74 39.41
C LEU A 369 36.26 -11.46 38.65
N PRO A 370 37.57 -11.18 38.48
CA PRO A 370 38.04 -9.98 37.80
C PRO A 370 37.56 -9.96 36.34
N ASP A 371 37.11 -8.77 35.90
CA ASP A 371 36.59 -8.54 34.56
C ASP A 371 37.62 -8.92 33.49
N GLY A 372 37.15 -9.65 32.47
CA GLY A 372 37.99 -10.14 31.37
C GLY A 372 38.77 -11.43 31.65
N SER A 373 38.68 -12.01 32.84
CA SER A 373 39.33 -13.30 33.13
C SER A 373 38.67 -14.47 32.39
N ALA A 374 39.47 -15.44 31.93
CA ALA A 374 38.97 -16.67 31.32
C ALA A 374 38.06 -17.45 32.26
N ALA A 375 38.30 -17.35 33.59
CA ALA A 375 37.46 -17.94 34.62
C ALA A 375 36.06 -17.33 34.66
N LYS A 376 35.92 -16.00 34.51
CA LYS A 376 34.61 -15.34 34.46
C LYS A 376 33.82 -15.75 33.22
N LYS A 377 34.47 -15.80 32.05
CA LYS A 377 33.85 -16.31 30.81
C LYS A 377 33.42 -17.77 30.92
N TYR A 378 34.21 -18.62 31.60
CA TYR A 378 33.81 -19.99 31.86
C TYR A 378 32.65 -20.07 32.85
N CYS A 379 32.66 -19.27 33.92
CA CYS A 379 31.58 -19.17 34.92
C CYS A 379 30.25 -18.76 34.29
N GLU A 380 30.27 -17.70 33.46
CA GLU A 380 29.10 -17.22 32.71
C GLU A 380 28.61 -18.27 31.72
N LYS A 381 29.51 -18.95 31.00
CA LYS A 381 29.16 -20.00 30.05
C LYS A 381 28.60 -21.26 30.73
N SER A 382 29.16 -21.67 31.87
CA SER A 382 28.63 -22.79 32.66
C SER A 382 27.30 -22.45 33.31
N ALA A 383 27.10 -21.20 33.76
CA ALA A 383 25.81 -20.75 34.29
C ALA A 383 24.73 -20.74 33.21
N ALA A 384 25.08 -20.34 31.98
CA ALA A 384 24.17 -20.42 30.83
C ALA A 384 23.85 -21.87 30.42
N GLU A 385 24.85 -22.77 30.39
CA GLU A 385 24.63 -24.20 30.11
C GLU A 385 23.84 -24.91 31.21
N GLU A 386 23.97 -24.49 32.47
CA GLU A 386 23.20 -25.05 33.59
C GLU A 386 21.75 -24.55 33.59
N LYS A 387 21.50 -23.28 33.22
CA LYS A 387 20.13 -22.76 32.97
C LYS A 387 19.42 -23.51 31.83
N ALA A 388 20.14 -23.89 30.78
CA ALA A 388 19.59 -24.69 29.69
C ALA A 388 19.17 -26.11 30.12
N LYS A 389 19.75 -26.65 31.20
CA LYS A 389 19.45 -28.00 31.71
C LYS A 389 18.28 -28.05 32.70
N ASN A 390 17.96 -26.94 33.35
CA ASN A 390 16.85 -26.90 34.29
C ASN A 390 16.08 -25.57 34.17
N PRO A 391 15.13 -25.47 33.21
CA PRO A 391 14.36 -24.26 32.96
C PRO A 391 13.50 -23.83 34.16
N CYS A 392 13.34 -24.68 35.16
CA CYS A 392 12.57 -24.41 36.37
C CYS A 392 13.36 -23.66 37.47
N ARG A 393 14.68 -23.44 37.33
CA ARG A 393 15.52 -22.95 38.44
C ARG A 393 15.25 -21.50 38.87
N ASP A 394 14.75 -20.66 37.97
CA ASP A 394 14.42 -19.25 38.26
C ASP A 394 12.95 -19.06 38.70
N LEU A 395 12.18 -20.15 38.86
CA LEU A 395 10.81 -20.10 39.35
C LEU A 395 10.84 -20.30 40.87
N ASP A 396 10.14 -19.42 41.60
CA ASP A 396 9.92 -19.58 43.04
C ASP A 396 8.44 -19.90 43.32
N GLY A 397 8.16 -20.48 44.49
CA GLY A 397 6.79 -20.70 44.98
C GLY A 397 6.02 -21.85 44.30
N PRO A 398 4.66 -21.82 44.26
CA PRO A 398 3.83 -22.91 43.74
C PRO A 398 4.12 -23.29 42.29
N SER A 399 4.63 -22.34 41.50
CA SER A 399 5.11 -22.53 40.12
C SER A 399 6.35 -23.44 40.03
N LEU A 400 7.26 -23.37 41.02
CA LEU A 400 8.40 -24.27 41.10
C LEU A 400 7.96 -25.70 41.39
N GLU A 401 7.01 -25.85 42.31
CA GLU A 401 6.43 -27.14 42.68
C GLU A 401 5.69 -27.77 41.48
N TYR A 402 5.00 -26.97 40.66
CA TYR A 402 4.35 -27.43 39.42
C TYR A 402 5.35 -27.82 38.32
N CYS A 403 6.47 -27.09 38.21
CA CYS A 403 7.52 -27.34 37.20
C CYS A 403 8.38 -28.57 37.55
N LEU A 404 8.56 -28.87 38.84
CA LEU A 404 9.31 -30.03 39.34
C LEU A 404 8.44 -31.30 39.54
N SER A 405 7.12 -31.18 39.52
CA SER A 405 6.18 -32.25 39.86
C SER A 405 5.93 -33.26 38.73
N ASP A 406 6.23 -32.94 37.47
CA ASP A 406 5.99 -33.84 36.34
C ASP A 406 7.16 -33.91 35.35
N ASN A 407 7.45 -35.12 34.87
CA ASN A 407 8.55 -35.41 33.93
C ASN A 407 8.35 -34.83 32.51
N ASP A 408 7.21 -34.19 32.23
CA ASP A 408 6.94 -33.51 30.96
C ASP A 408 6.00 -32.31 31.17
N PRO A 409 6.54 -31.12 31.51
CA PRO A 409 5.74 -29.92 31.79
C PRO A 409 4.91 -29.46 30.59
N CYS A 410 5.19 -29.95 29.38
CA CYS A 410 4.49 -29.58 28.16
C CYS A 410 3.24 -30.41 27.85
N ALA A 411 3.10 -31.60 28.46
CA ALA A 411 2.01 -32.53 28.17
C ALA A 411 0.62 -32.05 28.63
N LYS A 412 0.56 -31.13 29.59
CA LYS A 412 -0.69 -30.58 30.15
C LYS A 412 -1.16 -29.28 29.48
N LEU A 413 -0.37 -28.71 28.55
CA LEU A 413 -0.82 -27.54 27.81
C LEU A 413 -1.89 -27.93 26.79
N HIS A 414 -2.79 -26.98 26.52
CA HIS A 414 -3.81 -27.11 25.48
C HIS A 414 -3.16 -27.52 24.15
N GLU A 415 -3.83 -28.32 23.33
CA GLU A 415 -3.29 -28.91 22.08
C GLU A 415 -2.59 -27.86 21.18
N LYS A 416 -3.12 -26.63 21.16
CA LYS A 416 -2.54 -25.49 20.44
C LYS A 416 -1.26 -24.94 21.08
N ALA A 417 -1.12 -24.95 22.41
CA ALA A 417 0.01 -24.38 23.14
C ALA A 417 1.15 -25.40 23.39
N ARG A 418 0.83 -26.69 23.35
CA ARG A 418 1.80 -27.80 23.48
C ARG A 418 3.01 -27.70 22.52
N PRO A 419 2.85 -27.45 21.21
CA PRO A 419 4.01 -27.33 20.30
C PRO A 419 4.88 -26.10 20.57
N TYR A 420 4.40 -25.10 21.33
CA TYR A 420 5.21 -23.94 21.74
C TYR A 420 6.12 -24.27 22.91
N CYS A 421 5.66 -25.13 23.83
CA CYS A 421 6.41 -25.59 24.99
C CYS A 421 7.46 -26.64 24.60
N GLU A 422 7.09 -27.65 23.80
CA GLU A 422 7.99 -28.77 23.45
C GLU A 422 9.19 -28.33 22.62
N ASN A 423 9.05 -27.27 21.79
CA ASN A 423 10.09 -26.87 20.85
C ASN A 423 11.00 -25.75 21.36
N GLY A 424 10.73 -25.16 22.54
CA GLY A 424 11.53 -24.08 23.16
C GLY A 424 11.68 -22.78 22.34
N ASN A 425 11.23 -22.80 21.09
CA ASN A 425 11.28 -21.74 20.11
C ASN A 425 9.91 -21.75 19.42
N GLY A 426 9.03 -20.82 19.78
CA GLY A 426 7.75 -20.64 19.08
C GLY A 426 7.97 -20.64 17.57
N LEU A 427 7.16 -21.43 16.86
CA LEU A 427 7.13 -21.63 15.40
C LEU A 427 8.11 -20.78 14.58
N ARG A 428 9.39 -21.16 14.56
CA ARG A 428 10.31 -20.76 13.50
C ARG A 428 10.55 -21.96 12.60
N GLN A 429 9.57 -22.28 11.77
CA GLN A 429 9.91 -23.00 10.55
C GLN A 429 10.56 -22.00 9.61
N ASN A 430 11.85 -21.72 9.83
CA ASN A 430 12.71 -21.22 8.76
C ASN A 430 12.81 -22.37 7.75
N VAL A 431 11.78 -22.52 6.90
CA VAL A 431 11.77 -23.55 5.87
C VAL A 431 12.92 -23.21 4.96
N THR A 432 14.00 -23.99 5.01
CA THR A 432 15.11 -23.78 4.08
C THR A 432 14.66 -24.18 2.68
N PHE A 433 15.24 -23.58 1.65
CA PHE A 433 14.92 -23.94 0.28
C PHE A 433 15.11 -25.45 0.01
N GLU A 434 16.07 -26.08 0.68
CA GLU A 434 16.29 -27.53 0.63
C GLU A 434 15.10 -28.33 1.20
N GLN A 435 14.53 -27.88 2.32
CA GLN A 435 13.32 -28.48 2.89
C GLN A 435 12.14 -28.29 1.95
N HIS A 436 12.03 -27.13 1.30
CA HIS A 436 10.99 -26.89 0.30
C HIS A 436 11.09 -27.84 -0.90
N ILE A 437 12.29 -28.00 -1.46
CA ILE A 437 12.54 -28.96 -2.53
C ILE A 437 12.20 -30.39 -2.11
N THR A 438 12.47 -30.76 -0.85
CA THR A 438 12.11 -32.08 -0.32
C THR A 438 10.60 -32.26 -0.20
N ASN A 439 9.89 -31.24 0.29
CA ASN A 439 8.44 -31.24 0.38
C ASN A 439 7.78 -31.31 -1.00
N LEU A 440 8.33 -30.60 -1.99
CA LEU A 440 7.89 -30.68 -3.39
C LEU A 440 8.09 -32.09 -3.96
N LYS A 441 9.25 -32.73 -3.74
CA LYS A 441 9.48 -34.11 -4.22
C LYS A 441 8.54 -35.13 -3.57
N ALA A 442 8.11 -34.88 -2.33
CA ALA A 442 7.13 -35.71 -1.63
C ALA A 442 5.69 -35.50 -2.15
N ALA A 443 5.43 -34.41 -2.87
CA ALA A 443 4.11 -34.01 -3.34
C ALA A 443 3.65 -34.67 -4.67
N GLY A 444 4.27 -35.77 -5.08
CA GLY A 444 3.90 -36.53 -6.28
C GLY A 444 4.81 -36.31 -7.50
N GLU A 445 4.41 -36.82 -8.67
CA GLU A 445 5.20 -36.73 -9.91
C GLU A 445 5.39 -35.28 -10.36
N VAL A 446 4.30 -34.52 -10.38
CA VAL A 446 4.28 -33.07 -10.62
C VAL A 446 5.28 -32.33 -9.74
N GLY A 447 5.29 -32.62 -8.44
CA GLY A 447 6.18 -31.95 -7.48
C GLY A 447 7.66 -32.27 -7.73
N LYS A 448 7.98 -33.46 -8.24
CA LYS A 448 9.34 -33.83 -8.65
C LYS A 448 9.80 -33.06 -9.89
N GLU A 449 8.92 -32.86 -10.87
CA GLU A 449 9.22 -32.04 -12.06
C GLU A 449 9.47 -30.58 -11.67
N CYS A 450 8.59 -30.01 -10.83
CA CYS A 450 8.74 -28.65 -10.31
C CYS A 450 10.05 -28.49 -9.50
N ALA A 451 10.40 -29.49 -8.68
CA ALA A 451 11.65 -29.50 -7.93
C ALA A 451 12.88 -29.57 -8.85
N ALA A 452 12.83 -30.37 -9.92
CA ALA A 452 13.91 -30.47 -10.89
C ALA A 452 14.12 -29.17 -11.68
N PHE A 453 13.03 -28.46 -12.00
CA PHE A 453 13.08 -27.15 -12.65
C PHE A 453 13.66 -26.07 -11.72
N ALA A 454 13.17 -26.01 -10.47
CA ALA A 454 13.59 -25.00 -9.48
C ALA A 454 15.10 -25.03 -9.18
N GLN A 455 15.74 -26.20 -9.30
CA GLN A 455 17.16 -26.38 -9.03
C GLN A 455 18.08 -25.72 -10.06
N LYS A 456 17.64 -25.48 -11.30
CA LYS A 456 18.51 -24.98 -12.38
C LYS A 456 18.31 -23.48 -12.60
N ALA A 457 19.37 -22.69 -12.40
CA ALA A 457 19.41 -21.32 -12.91
C ALA A 457 19.76 -21.39 -14.41
N THR A 458 18.93 -20.82 -15.27
CA THR A 458 19.18 -20.77 -16.72
C THR A 458 19.01 -19.35 -17.23
N TRP A 459 19.74 -18.99 -18.28
CA TRP A 459 19.63 -17.68 -18.94
C TRP A 459 18.22 -17.40 -19.48
N GLU A 460 17.48 -18.45 -19.86
CA GLU A 460 16.08 -18.34 -20.30
C GLU A 460 15.19 -17.77 -19.19
N ARG A 461 15.36 -18.24 -17.94
CA ARG A 461 14.63 -17.69 -16.78
C ARG A 461 14.98 -16.22 -16.55
N VAL A 462 16.25 -15.84 -16.72
CA VAL A 462 16.69 -14.44 -16.58
C VAL A 462 16.00 -13.56 -17.62
N TRP A 463 15.97 -13.97 -18.88
CA TRP A 463 15.26 -13.22 -19.93
C TRP A 463 13.76 -13.14 -19.70
N ALA A 464 13.15 -14.21 -19.18
CA ALA A 464 11.75 -14.19 -18.77
C ALA A 464 11.48 -13.19 -17.63
N VAL A 465 12.37 -13.09 -16.63
CA VAL A 465 12.25 -12.05 -15.57
C VAL A 465 12.42 -10.64 -16.14
N VAL A 466 13.34 -10.44 -17.09
CA VAL A 466 13.52 -9.14 -17.76
C VAL A 466 12.25 -8.75 -18.51
N ALA A 467 11.64 -9.67 -19.27
CA ALA A 467 10.38 -9.42 -19.98
C ALA A 467 9.24 -9.11 -19.00
N LEU A 468 9.14 -9.86 -17.89
CA LEU A 468 8.20 -9.58 -16.81
C LEU A 468 8.39 -8.18 -16.23
N LEU A 469 9.64 -7.77 -15.96
CA LEU A 469 9.95 -6.45 -15.43
C LEU A 469 9.50 -5.33 -16.38
N ILE A 470 9.68 -5.52 -17.69
CA ILE A 470 9.19 -4.57 -18.70
C ILE A 470 7.66 -4.47 -18.65
N ALA A 471 6.95 -5.61 -18.61
CA ALA A 471 5.50 -5.63 -18.50
C ALA A 471 5.01 -4.92 -17.22
N VAL A 472 5.65 -5.21 -16.07
CA VAL A 472 5.36 -4.56 -14.79
C VAL A 472 5.63 -3.05 -14.85
N LEU A 473 6.71 -2.61 -15.50
CA LEU A 473 7.00 -1.19 -15.69
C LEU A 473 5.91 -0.49 -16.50
N VAL A 474 5.46 -1.09 -17.61
CA VAL A 474 4.38 -0.55 -18.43
C VAL A 474 3.09 -0.42 -17.60
N VAL A 475 2.69 -1.49 -16.90
CA VAL A 475 1.50 -1.47 -16.04
C VAL A 475 1.62 -0.40 -14.94
N THR A 476 2.79 -0.31 -14.30
CA THR A 476 3.04 0.68 -13.24
C THR A 476 2.96 2.11 -13.77
N LEU A 477 3.52 2.38 -14.95
CA LEU A 477 3.43 3.70 -15.59
C LEU A 477 1.99 4.06 -15.96
N MET A 478 1.21 3.10 -16.45
CA MET A 478 -0.21 3.31 -16.73
C MET A 478 -0.98 3.64 -15.45
N VAL A 479 -0.83 2.83 -14.38
CA VAL A 479 -1.47 3.08 -13.08
C VAL A 479 -1.05 4.44 -12.50
N LEU A 480 0.23 4.78 -12.59
CA LEU A 480 0.74 6.08 -12.13
C LEU A 480 0.15 7.24 -12.92
N SER A 481 0.00 7.12 -14.24
CA SER A 481 -0.64 8.15 -15.05
C SER A 481 -2.12 8.36 -14.65
N MET A 482 -2.86 7.29 -14.39
CA MET A 482 -4.25 7.35 -13.93
C MET A 482 -4.35 7.96 -12.53
N ALA A 483 -3.45 7.57 -11.63
CA ALA A 483 -3.34 8.13 -10.29
C ALA A 483 -3.09 9.65 -10.32
N VAL A 484 -2.17 10.12 -11.17
CA VAL A 484 -1.89 11.56 -11.32
C VAL A 484 -3.12 12.31 -11.85
N VAL A 485 -3.86 11.75 -12.81
CA VAL A 485 -5.11 12.34 -13.31
C VAL A 485 -6.16 12.44 -12.20
N LEU A 486 -6.33 11.39 -11.39
CA LEU A 486 -7.27 11.38 -10.26
C LEU A 486 -6.89 12.40 -9.18
N LEU A 487 -5.62 12.44 -8.77
CA LEU A 487 -5.13 13.42 -7.79
C LEU A 487 -5.24 14.85 -8.33
N GLY A 488 -5.00 15.05 -9.62
CA GLY A 488 -5.18 16.33 -10.30
C GLY A 488 -6.63 16.79 -10.31
N ALA A 489 -7.58 15.88 -10.57
CA ALA A 489 -9.01 16.17 -10.56
C ALA A 489 -9.50 16.48 -9.13
N GLN A 490 -9.05 15.73 -8.12
CA GLN A 490 -9.32 16.03 -6.71
C GLN A 490 -8.79 17.41 -6.30
N GLY A 491 -7.57 17.76 -6.72
CA GLY A 491 -6.99 19.08 -6.48
C GLY A 491 -7.76 20.20 -7.18
N ALA A 492 -8.22 19.97 -8.41
CA ALA A 492 -9.03 20.93 -9.16
C ALA A 492 -10.43 21.12 -8.54
N GLU A 493 -11.06 20.06 -8.02
CA GLU A 493 -12.32 20.16 -7.27
C GLU A 493 -12.15 20.96 -5.97
N ALA A 494 -11.08 20.69 -5.20
CA ALA A 494 -10.78 21.45 -3.99
C ALA A 494 -10.51 22.93 -4.29
N ALA A 495 -9.75 23.23 -5.34
CA ALA A 495 -9.47 24.59 -5.77
C ALA A 495 -10.74 25.31 -6.29
N ALA A 496 -11.58 24.60 -7.05
CA ALA A 496 -12.86 25.13 -7.51
C ALA A 496 -13.77 25.43 -6.31
N ALA A 497 -13.87 24.54 -5.34
CA ALA A 497 -14.66 24.76 -4.13
C ALA A 497 -14.15 25.96 -3.31
N ALA A 498 -12.84 26.14 -3.17
CA ALA A 498 -12.25 27.31 -2.51
C ALA A 498 -12.55 28.62 -3.26
N ALA A 499 -12.60 28.58 -4.60
CA ALA A 499 -12.91 29.74 -5.44
C ALA A 499 -14.41 30.07 -5.51
N ALA A 500 -15.29 29.18 -5.03
CA ALA A 500 -16.73 29.33 -5.15
C ALA A 500 -17.25 30.65 -4.55
N PRO A 501 -16.91 31.06 -3.32
CA PRO A 501 -17.43 32.31 -2.74
C PRO A 501 -17.06 33.54 -3.58
N ILE A 502 -15.85 33.55 -4.15
CA ILE A 502 -15.37 34.64 -4.99
C ILE A 502 -16.14 34.66 -6.32
N ALA A 503 -16.25 33.52 -6.98
CA ALA A 503 -16.94 33.39 -8.26
C ALA A 503 -18.42 33.80 -8.14
N TRP A 504 -19.11 33.34 -7.09
CA TRP A 504 -20.51 33.66 -6.84
C TRP A 504 -20.73 35.13 -6.52
N VAL A 505 -19.93 35.72 -5.64
CA VAL A 505 -20.03 37.15 -5.31
C VAL A 505 -19.76 38.01 -6.55
N TRP A 506 -18.73 37.68 -7.34
CA TRP A 506 -18.41 38.42 -8.57
C TRP A 506 -19.50 38.30 -9.64
N SER A 507 -20.17 37.14 -9.71
CA SER A 507 -21.23 36.88 -10.68
C SER A 507 -22.53 37.66 -10.43
N MET A 508 -22.68 38.26 -9.25
CA MET A 508 -23.82 39.14 -8.94
C MET A 508 -23.77 40.45 -9.74
N LEU A 509 -22.59 40.85 -10.22
CA LEU A 509 -22.46 42.01 -11.11
C LEU A 509 -23.07 41.70 -12.49
N PRO A 510 -23.88 42.61 -13.05
CA PRO A 510 -24.48 42.44 -14.37
C PRO A 510 -23.42 42.48 -15.48
N GLY A 511 -23.71 41.82 -16.61
CA GLY A 511 -22.85 41.82 -17.79
C GLY A 511 -21.74 40.73 -17.81
N PRO A 512 -20.54 41.01 -18.36
CA PRO A 512 -19.51 40.00 -18.64
C PRO A 512 -18.97 39.26 -17.41
N SER A 513 -19.11 39.82 -16.21
CA SER A 513 -18.74 39.20 -14.93
C SER A 513 -19.39 37.84 -14.70
N ARG A 514 -20.58 37.60 -15.26
CA ARG A 514 -21.27 36.30 -15.19
C ARG A 514 -20.55 35.19 -15.93
N MET A 515 -19.70 35.53 -16.90
CA MET A 515 -18.85 34.55 -17.57
C MET A 515 -17.90 33.85 -16.60
N LEU A 516 -17.54 34.50 -15.48
CA LEU A 516 -16.73 33.88 -14.44
C LEU A 516 -17.46 32.71 -13.76
N LEU A 517 -18.76 32.87 -13.46
CA LEU A 517 -19.59 31.80 -12.89
C LEU A 517 -19.67 30.61 -13.83
N TRP A 518 -19.95 30.85 -15.12
CA TRP A 518 -20.03 29.77 -16.10
C TRP A 518 -18.71 29.05 -16.31
N ARG A 519 -17.58 29.77 -16.30
CA ARG A 519 -16.25 29.17 -16.35
C ARG A 519 -15.96 28.35 -15.09
N TRP A 520 -16.36 28.84 -13.92
CA TRP A 520 -16.22 28.12 -12.66
C TRP A 520 -17.05 26.83 -12.65
N ILE A 521 -18.33 26.91 -13.01
CA ILE A 521 -19.22 25.75 -13.16
C ILE A 521 -18.63 24.76 -14.16
N GLY A 522 -18.15 25.25 -15.31
CA GLY A 522 -17.53 24.41 -16.34
C GLY A 522 -16.30 23.65 -15.82
N VAL A 523 -15.40 24.33 -15.10
CA VAL A 523 -14.24 23.68 -14.47
C VAL A 523 -14.68 22.63 -13.46
N PHE A 524 -15.66 22.94 -12.62
CA PHE A 524 -16.18 22.01 -11.61
C PHE A 524 -16.80 20.76 -12.24
N ILE A 525 -17.68 20.92 -13.23
CA ILE A 525 -18.33 19.79 -13.92
C ILE A 525 -17.32 18.94 -14.67
N VAL A 526 -16.39 19.56 -15.41
CA VAL A 526 -15.35 18.81 -16.14
C VAL A 526 -14.47 18.04 -15.18
N SER A 527 -14.07 18.64 -14.05
CA SER A 527 -13.27 17.96 -13.03
C SER A 527 -14.00 16.76 -12.43
N ALA A 528 -15.25 16.94 -12.02
CA ALA A 528 -16.09 15.87 -11.47
C ALA A 528 -16.29 14.72 -12.48
N MET A 529 -16.49 15.05 -13.76
CA MET A 529 -16.62 14.05 -14.83
C MET A 529 -15.31 13.30 -15.07
N VAL A 530 -14.16 13.98 -15.04
CA VAL A 530 -12.84 13.33 -15.14
C VAL A 530 -12.60 12.40 -13.96
N SER A 531 -12.91 12.83 -12.73
CA SER A 531 -12.83 11.99 -11.52
C SER A 531 -13.68 10.74 -11.67
N PHE A 532 -14.93 10.88 -12.12
CA PHE A 532 -15.85 9.78 -12.34
C PHE A 532 -15.34 8.78 -13.40
N VAL A 533 -14.93 9.27 -14.57
CA VAL A 533 -14.42 8.43 -15.67
C VAL A 533 -13.15 7.71 -15.25
N ALA A 534 -12.23 8.39 -14.57
CA ALA A 534 -10.98 7.79 -14.11
C ALA A 534 -11.21 6.73 -13.01
N ALA A 535 -12.20 6.95 -12.12
CA ALA A 535 -12.61 5.96 -11.13
C ALA A 535 -13.21 4.69 -11.77
N MET A 536 -13.98 4.82 -12.86
CA MET A 536 -14.50 3.67 -13.62
C MET A 536 -13.44 2.96 -14.46
N ALA A 537 -12.45 3.70 -14.97
CA ALA A 537 -11.41 3.14 -15.81
C ALA A 537 -10.46 2.19 -15.04
N LEU A 538 -10.25 2.42 -13.74
CA LEU A 538 -9.36 1.58 -12.91
C LEU A 538 -9.84 0.12 -12.78
N PRO A 539 -11.11 -0.17 -12.41
CA PRO A 539 -11.66 -1.52 -12.46
C PRO A 539 -11.58 -2.14 -13.86
N MET A 540 -11.94 -1.40 -14.91
CA MET A 540 -11.86 -1.90 -16.28
C MET A 540 -10.43 -2.26 -16.68
N PHE A 541 -9.45 -1.49 -16.23
CA PHE A 541 -8.05 -1.80 -16.42
C PHE A 541 -7.65 -3.08 -15.67
N GLY A 542 -8.05 -3.23 -14.40
CA GLY A 542 -7.81 -4.45 -13.63
C GLY A 542 -8.39 -5.70 -14.31
N ILE A 543 -9.62 -5.60 -14.82
CA ILE A 543 -10.28 -6.66 -15.60
C ILE A 543 -9.52 -6.92 -16.91
N ALA A 544 -9.08 -5.89 -17.61
CA ALA A 544 -8.32 -6.07 -18.85
C ALA A 544 -6.96 -6.75 -18.62
N VAL A 545 -6.25 -6.37 -17.56
CA VAL A 545 -4.99 -7.01 -17.16
C VAL A 545 -5.21 -8.47 -16.81
N ASP A 546 -6.26 -8.78 -16.04
CA ASP A 546 -6.65 -10.15 -15.72
C ASP A 546 -7.03 -10.94 -16.97
N ALA A 547 -7.93 -10.44 -17.82
CA ALA A 547 -8.33 -11.12 -19.05
C ALA A 547 -7.15 -11.37 -20.01
N ILE A 548 -6.16 -10.49 -20.04
CA ILE A 548 -4.97 -10.64 -20.90
C ILE A 548 -3.98 -11.64 -20.30
N LEU A 549 -3.76 -11.62 -18.98
CA LEU A 549 -2.68 -12.35 -18.32
C LEU A 549 -3.12 -13.62 -17.58
N ALA A 550 -4.34 -13.68 -17.07
CA ALA A 550 -4.84 -14.72 -16.18
C ALA A 550 -5.58 -15.86 -16.88
N ASP A 551 -6.31 -15.58 -17.96
CA ASP A 551 -7.15 -16.56 -18.70
C ASP A 551 -6.37 -17.32 -19.80
N SER A 552 -5.05 -17.18 -19.79
CA SER A 552 -4.17 -17.84 -20.74
C SER A 552 -3.62 -19.12 -20.09
N GLY A 553 -4.04 -20.30 -20.59
CA GLY A 553 -3.38 -21.57 -20.27
C GLY A 553 -1.84 -21.49 -20.43
N PRO A 554 -1.09 -22.43 -19.82
CA PRO A 554 0.37 -22.36 -19.71
C PRO A 554 1.11 -22.12 -21.05
N ASP A 555 0.54 -22.58 -22.16
CA ASP A 555 1.14 -22.47 -23.50
C ASP A 555 0.91 -21.11 -24.18
N VAL A 556 -0.15 -20.37 -23.84
CA VAL A 556 -0.56 -19.12 -24.53
C VAL A 556 -0.04 -17.83 -23.89
N MET A 557 0.45 -17.87 -22.63
CA MET A 557 1.07 -16.70 -22.00
C MET A 557 2.37 -16.30 -22.71
N VAL A 558 3.23 -17.25 -23.05
CA VAL A 558 4.53 -16.96 -23.69
C VAL A 558 4.36 -16.43 -25.11
N GLU A 559 3.41 -16.99 -25.87
CA GLU A 559 3.11 -16.55 -27.24
C GLU A 559 2.56 -15.12 -27.28
N ARG A 560 1.76 -14.71 -26.28
CA ARG A 560 1.21 -13.36 -26.18
C ARG A 560 2.18 -12.34 -25.58
N LEU A 561 3.07 -12.75 -24.67
CA LEU A 561 4.12 -11.88 -24.15
C LEU A 561 5.18 -11.51 -25.21
N LEU A 562 5.28 -12.32 -26.29
CA LEU A 562 6.11 -12.04 -27.46
C LEU A 562 5.41 -11.19 -28.54
N LEU A 563 4.09 -11.05 -28.48
CA LEU A 563 3.28 -10.27 -29.42
C LEU A 563 2.99 -8.83 -28.94
N LEU A 564 3.16 -8.57 -27.64
CA LEU A 564 3.21 -7.23 -27.03
C LEU A 564 4.64 -6.69 -27.06
#